data_AF-A0A7K4CP74-F1
#
_entry.id   AF-A0A7K4CP74-F1
#
_cell.length_a   1.000
_cell.length_b   1.000
_cell.length_c   1.000
_cell.angle_alpha   90.00
_cell.angle_beta   90.00
_cell.angle_gamma   90.00
#
_symmetry.space_group_name_H-M   'P 1'
#
loop_
_entity.id
_entity.type
_entity.pdbx_description
1 polymer ?
#
loop_
_entity_poly.entity_id
_entity_poly.type
_entity_poly.pdbx_seq_one_letter_code
_entity_poly.pdbx_strand_id
1 'polypeptide(L)'
;MTEQPGTEEIATAAIARVMDDLKAFYKGQEDIEAMVSRARSQVTSFTSVEDLASRMVLNVIMGIVAGFKREPSKHREFDFDTLKTMPAWQVLAKDVHALRMAELKSAKVVRRLKRIDVSELRTTFYGDRILKSLNLGRRSMLKQTEYQELVGALRRLNFEVPEIVEPTRTEQFFAEEGQAGGDHE
;
A
#
# COMPACT_ATOMS: atom_id res chain seq x y z
N MET A 1 21.94 -30.83 33.62
CA MET A 1 21.47 -31.45 32.37
C MET A 1 20.30 -30.61 31.92
N THR A 2 20.47 -29.79 30.88
CA THR A 2 19.38 -28.99 30.32
C THR A 2 18.60 -29.91 29.40
N GLU A 3 17.38 -30.28 29.78
CA GLU A 3 16.47 -31.04 28.93
C GLU A 3 16.21 -30.23 27.65
N GLN A 4 16.37 -30.88 26.48
CA GLN A 4 16.00 -30.24 25.23
C GLN A 4 14.47 -30.05 25.24
N PRO A 5 13.98 -28.85 24.89
CA PRO A 5 12.54 -28.58 24.88
C PRO A 5 11.83 -29.54 23.93
N GLY A 6 10.64 -29.98 24.35
CA GLY A 6 9.82 -30.87 23.54
C GLY A 6 9.38 -30.19 22.23
N THR A 7 9.09 -30.98 21.19
CA THR A 7 8.62 -30.50 19.89
C THR A 7 7.40 -29.56 20.00
N GLU A 8 6.54 -29.79 20.99
CA GLU A 8 5.36 -28.96 21.28
C GLU A 8 5.70 -27.60 21.91
N GLU A 9 6.69 -27.55 22.79
CA GLU A 9 7.18 -26.30 23.39
C GLU A 9 7.84 -25.41 22.32
N ILE A 10 8.65 -26.03 21.44
CA ILE A 10 9.25 -25.35 20.30
C ILE A 10 8.17 -24.74 19.39
N ALA A 11 7.11 -25.51 19.11
CA ALA A 11 5.99 -25.04 18.29
C ALA A 11 5.24 -23.88 18.94
N THR A 12 4.95 -23.99 20.23
CA THR A 12 4.23 -22.95 20.99
C THR A 12 5.00 -21.64 21.01
N ALA A 13 6.31 -21.69 21.27
CA ALA A 13 7.17 -20.50 21.26
C ALA A 13 7.27 -19.85 19.87
N ALA A 14 7.39 -20.66 18.80
CA ALA A 14 7.43 -20.15 17.44
C ALA A 14 6.11 -19.48 17.03
N ILE A 15 4.97 -20.10 17.37
CA ILE A 15 3.63 -19.56 17.12
C ILE A 15 3.42 -18.23 17.83
N ALA A 16 3.76 -18.16 19.12
CA ALA A 16 3.66 -16.93 19.90
C ALA A 16 4.45 -15.78 19.24
N ARG A 17 5.69 -16.04 18.86
CA ARG A 17 6.54 -15.05 18.18
C ARG A 17 5.90 -14.52 16.89
N VAL A 18 5.41 -15.41 16.02
CA VAL A 18 4.80 -14.99 14.75
C VAL A 18 3.50 -14.21 14.96
N MET A 19 2.68 -14.61 15.95
CA MET A 19 1.46 -13.89 16.30
C MET A 19 1.75 -12.50 16.85
N ASP A 20 2.74 -12.36 17.74
CA ASP A 20 3.10 -11.08 18.34
C ASP A 20 3.60 -10.10 17.28
N ASP A 21 4.45 -10.57 16.37
CA ASP A 21 4.88 -9.79 15.21
C ASP A 21 3.68 -9.32 14.39
N LEU A 22 2.79 -10.23 13.97
CA LEU A 22 1.62 -9.90 13.16
C LEU A 22 0.71 -8.89 13.86
N LYS A 23 0.45 -9.05 15.15
CA LYS A 23 -0.38 -8.13 15.93
C LYS A 23 0.24 -6.73 16.02
N ALA A 24 1.56 -6.61 15.95
CA ALA A 24 2.24 -5.32 16.02
C ALA A 24 1.99 -4.45 14.78
N PHE A 25 1.84 -5.05 13.59
CA PHE A 25 1.72 -4.30 12.34
C PHE A 25 0.46 -4.57 11.52
N TYR A 26 -0.33 -5.60 11.81
CA TYR A 26 -1.51 -5.95 11.04
C TYR A 26 -2.81 -5.68 11.83
N LYS A 27 -3.68 -4.86 11.25
CA LYS A 27 -4.94 -4.44 11.89
C LYS A 27 -6.10 -5.43 11.69
N GLY A 28 -6.02 -6.33 10.71
CA GLY A 28 -7.05 -7.34 10.43
C GLY A 28 -7.01 -8.52 11.41
N GLN A 29 -7.23 -8.25 12.70
CA GLN A 29 -6.98 -9.22 13.77
C GLN A 29 -7.76 -10.54 13.66
N GLU A 30 -8.93 -10.54 13.01
CA GLU A 30 -9.77 -11.74 12.83
C GLU A 30 -9.09 -12.84 11.97
N ASP A 31 -8.12 -12.47 11.12
CA ASP A 31 -7.46 -13.41 10.21
C ASP A 31 -6.13 -13.97 10.76
N ILE A 32 -5.54 -13.36 11.80
CA ILE A 32 -4.17 -13.68 12.26
C ILE A 32 -4.05 -15.15 12.68
N GLU A 33 -4.96 -15.63 13.52
CA GLU A 33 -4.91 -17.00 14.05
C GLU A 33 -5.08 -18.04 12.94
N ALA A 34 -5.99 -17.79 12.00
CA ALA A 34 -6.21 -18.66 10.84
C ALA A 34 -4.97 -18.73 9.94
N MET A 35 -4.28 -17.61 9.74
CA MET A 35 -3.05 -17.52 8.95
C MET A 35 -1.90 -18.28 9.61
N VAL A 36 -1.70 -18.10 10.91
CA VAL A 36 -0.64 -18.77 11.68
C VAL A 36 -0.91 -20.28 11.79
N SER A 37 -2.17 -20.67 12.02
CA SER A 37 -2.58 -22.08 12.06
C SER A 37 -2.32 -22.79 10.72
N ARG A 38 -2.66 -22.13 9.60
CA ARG A 38 -2.37 -22.65 8.26
C ARG A 38 -0.86 -22.72 7.97
N ALA A 39 -0.11 -21.69 8.36
CA ALA A 39 1.33 -21.66 8.17
C ALA A 39 2.02 -22.79 8.94
N ARG A 40 1.55 -23.08 10.17
CA ARG A 40 2.02 -24.20 10.99
C ARG A 40 1.74 -25.54 10.31
N SER A 41 0.53 -25.77 9.80
CA SER A 41 0.16 -27.05 9.17
C SER A 41 0.93 -27.34 7.89
N GLN A 42 1.52 -26.31 7.27
CA GLN A 42 2.38 -26.43 6.08
C GLN A 42 3.84 -26.75 6.41
N VAL A 43 4.27 -26.68 7.67
CA VAL A 43 5.64 -27.02 8.09
C VAL A 43 5.67 -28.46 8.59
N THR A 44 6.31 -29.34 7.82
CA THR A 44 6.37 -30.79 8.09
C THR A 44 7.56 -31.21 8.95
N SER A 45 8.59 -30.37 9.04
CA SER A 45 9.82 -30.65 9.80
C SER A 45 10.49 -29.36 10.25
N PHE A 46 11.07 -29.36 11.45
CA PHE A 46 11.85 -28.24 11.99
C PHE A 46 12.87 -28.73 13.02
N THR A 47 13.95 -27.97 13.20
CA THR A 47 15.04 -28.32 14.13
C THR A 47 15.15 -27.38 15.32
N SER A 48 14.52 -26.21 15.26
CA SER A 48 14.56 -25.20 16.33
C SER A 48 13.35 -24.27 16.27
N VAL A 49 13.17 -23.44 17.31
CA VAL A 49 12.15 -22.38 17.34
C VAL A 49 12.36 -21.39 16.20
N GLU A 50 13.61 -21.04 15.92
CA GLU A 50 13.96 -20.07 14.89
C GLU A 50 13.68 -20.59 13.47
N ASP A 51 14.02 -21.86 13.19
CA ASP A 51 13.73 -22.51 11.91
C ASP A 51 12.22 -22.59 11.67
N LEU A 52 11.45 -23.04 12.68
CA LEU A 52 10.00 -23.10 12.60
C LEU A 52 9.38 -21.72 12.40
N ALA A 53 9.77 -20.72 13.21
CA ALA A 53 9.27 -19.36 13.09
C ALA A 53 9.57 -18.76 11.71
N SER A 54 10.79 -18.95 11.18
CA SER A 54 11.19 -18.43 9.86
C SER A 54 10.36 -19.03 8.73
N ARG A 55 10.12 -20.34 8.76
CA ARG A 55 9.27 -21.04 7.78
C ARG A 55 7.82 -20.57 7.88
N MET A 56 7.31 -20.41 9.11
CA MET A 56 5.97 -19.91 9.34
C MET A 56 5.81 -18.48 8.81
N VAL A 57 6.75 -17.58 9.09
CA VAL A 57 6.76 -16.22 8.54
C VAL A 57 6.69 -16.26 7.02
N LEU A 58 7.52 -17.08 6.36
CA LEU A 58 7.49 -17.19 4.89
C LEU A 58 6.12 -17.66 4.37
N ASN A 59 5.54 -18.68 4.99
CA ASN A 59 4.21 -19.19 4.62
C ASN A 59 3.11 -18.14 4.82
N VAL A 60 3.17 -17.39 5.92
CA VAL A 60 2.27 -16.26 6.19
C VAL A 60 2.42 -15.19 5.12
N ILE A 61 3.64 -14.77 4.80
CA ILE A 61 3.91 -13.76 3.76
C ILE A 61 3.32 -14.20 2.42
N MET A 62 3.56 -15.45 1.99
CA MET A 62 3.00 -15.98 0.75
C MET A 62 1.46 -15.94 0.76
N GLY A 63 0.84 -16.29 1.90
CA GLY A 63 -0.61 -16.20 2.08
C GLY A 63 -1.14 -14.78 1.95
N ILE A 64 -0.48 -13.80 2.57
CA ILE A 64 -0.83 -12.37 2.50
C ILE A 64 -0.72 -11.85 1.06
N VAL A 65 0.41 -12.11 0.41
CA VAL A 65 0.67 -11.62 -0.95
C VAL A 65 -0.32 -12.25 -1.95
N ALA A 66 -0.68 -13.52 -1.78
CA ALA A 66 -1.76 -14.13 -2.55
C ALA A 66 -3.13 -13.47 -2.26
N GLY A 67 -3.37 -13.09 -1.01
CA GLY A 67 -4.55 -12.33 -0.59
C GLY A 67 -4.69 -11.00 -1.30
N PHE A 68 -3.60 -10.25 -1.49
CA PHE A 68 -3.61 -8.97 -2.21
C PHE A 68 -4.10 -9.09 -3.66
N LYS A 69 -3.90 -10.23 -4.31
CA LYS A 69 -4.45 -10.44 -5.68
C LYS A 69 -5.98 -10.51 -5.69
N ARG A 70 -6.58 -11.01 -4.60
CA ARG A 70 -8.04 -11.11 -4.46
C ARG A 70 -8.64 -9.80 -3.98
N GLU A 71 -7.96 -9.14 -3.05
CA GLU A 71 -8.40 -7.89 -2.44
C GLU A 71 -7.24 -6.88 -2.43
N PRO A 72 -7.07 -6.13 -3.55
CA PRO A 72 -5.92 -5.24 -3.72
C PRO A 72 -5.81 -4.12 -2.69
N SER A 73 -6.86 -3.80 -1.93
CA SER A 73 -6.88 -2.75 -0.89
C SER A 73 -6.39 -3.22 0.49
N LYS A 74 -6.27 -4.53 0.74
CA LYS A 74 -5.87 -5.08 2.06
C LYS A 74 -4.47 -4.66 2.51
N HIS A 75 -3.58 -4.34 1.58
CA HIS A 75 -2.25 -3.78 1.91
C HIS A 75 -2.31 -2.47 2.73
N ARG A 76 -3.45 -1.77 2.79
CA ARG A 76 -3.65 -0.55 3.59
C ARG A 76 -3.84 -0.83 5.09
N GLU A 77 -4.18 -2.07 5.47
CA GLU A 77 -4.38 -2.49 6.87
C GLU A 77 -3.06 -2.65 7.64
N PHE A 78 -1.94 -2.67 6.91
CA PHE A 78 -0.61 -2.80 7.48
C PHE A 78 -0.10 -1.46 7.99
N ASP A 79 0.31 -1.40 9.25
CA ASP A 79 1.17 -0.35 9.75
C ASP A 79 2.57 -0.52 9.15
N PHE A 80 2.81 0.24 8.08
CA PHE A 80 4.06 0.18 7.34
C PHE A 80 5.25 0.75 8.10
N ASP A 81 5.02 1.66 9.05
CA ASP A 81 6.11 2.21 9.85
C ASP A 81 6.62 1.21 10.88
N THR A 82 5.74 0.35 11.39
CA THR A 82 6.13 -0.79 12.25
C THR A 82 6.69 -1.95 11.41
N LEU A 83 6.02 -2.31 10.30
CA LEU A 83 6.45 -3.42 9.44
C LEU A 83 7.89 -3.27 8.92
N LYS A 84 8.29 -2.04 8.54
CA LYS A 84 9.64 -1.77 7.99
C LYS A 84 10.78 -1.91 9.01
N THR A 85 10.50 -1.93 10.31
CA THR A 85 11.54 -2.06 11.34
C THR A 85 11.82 -3.52 11.69
N MET A 86 10.97 -4.44 11.24
CA MET A 86 11.08 -5.86 11.56
C MET A 86 11.88 -6.63 10.48
N PRO A 87 13.05 -7.20 10.81
CA PRO A 87 13.90 -7.88 9.82
C PRO A 87 13.24 -9.08 9.15
N ALA A 88 12.49 -9.89 9.91
CA ALA A 88 11.83 -11.09 9.40
C ALA A 88 10.75 -10.78 8.33
N TRP A 89 10.23 -9.55 8.31
CA TRP A 89 9.08 -9.14 7.49
C TRP A 89 9.46 -8.16 6.38
N GLN A 90 10.75 -7.94 6.13
CA GLN A 90 11.24 -7.01 5.10
C GLN A 90 10.73 -7.33 3.70
N VAL A 91 10.53 -8.61 3.38
CA VAL A 91 9.96 -9.03 2.09
C VAL A 91 8.54 -8.48 1.95
N LEU A 92 7.70 -8.70 2.96
CA LEU A 92 6.34 -8.17 2.98
C LEU A 92 6.32 -6.64 2.96
N ALA A 93 7.25 -5.97 3.66
CA ALA A 93 7.40 -4.53 3.62
C ALA A 93 7.63 -4.04 2.18
N LYS A 94 8.51 -4.70 1.42
CA LYS A 94 8.76 -4.37 0.00
C LYS A 94 7.51 -4.55 -0.86
N ASP A 95 6.78 -5.64 -0.68
CA ASP A 95 5.55 -5.92 -1.45
C ASP A 95 4.44 -4.89 -1.14
N VAL A 96 4.20 -4.60 0.15
CA VAL A 96 3.24 -3.57 0.58
C VAL A 96 3.62 -2.20 0.04
N HIS A 97 4.92 -1.85 0.07
CA HIS A 97 5.42 -0.60 -0.50
C HIS A 97 5.16 -0.52 -2.00
N ALA A 98 5.49 -1.58 -2.74
CA ALA A 98 5.29 -1.63 -4.18
C ALA A 98 3.82 -1.43 -4.57
N LEU A 99 2.89 -2.08 -3.85
CA LEU A 99 1.45 -1.90 -4.07
C LEU A 99 0.99 -0.46 -3.79
N ARG A 100 1.46 0.15 -2.69
CA ARG A 100 1.13 1.56 -2.37
C ARG A 100 1.70 2.54 -3.38
N MET A 101 2.88 2.25 -3.93
CA MET A 101 3.47 3.04 -5.01
C MET A 101 2.71 2.86 -6.32
N ALA A 102 2.26 1.66 -6.65
CA ALA A 102 1.42 1.41 -7.83
C ALA A 102 0.08 2.16 -7.72
N GLU A 103 -0.53 2.15 -6.54
CA GLU A 103 -1.73 2.92 -6.23
C GLU A 103 -1.50 4.43 -6.42
N LEU A 104 -0.40 4.97 -5.87
CA LEU A 104 -0.03 6.37 -6.07
C LEU A 104 0.18 6.71 -7.56
N LYS A 105 0.87 5.83 -8.32
CA LYS A 105 1.10 5.99 -9.78
C LYS A 105 -0.17 6.01 -10.60
N SER A 106 -1.22 5.34 -10.12
CA SER A 106 -2.51 5.32 -10.81
C SER A 106 -3.34 6.59 -10.60
N ALA A 107 -3.08 7.33 -9.52
CA ALA A 107 -3.83 8.54 -9.20
C ALA A 107 -3.43 9.71 -10.10
N LYS A 108 -4.44 10.47 -10.50
CA LYS A 108 -4.28 11.63 -11.38
C LYS A 108 -4.70 12.90 -10.66
N VAL A 109 -4.24 14.03 -11.17
CA VAL A 109 -4.72 15.35 -10.76
C VAL A 109 -5.33 16.05 -11.95
N VAL A 110 -6.39 16.82 -11.70
CA VAL A 110 -7.12 17.50 -12.76
C VAL A 110 -6.97 19.00 -12.62
N ARG A 111 -6.31 19.65 -13.59
CA ARG A 111 -6.21 21.11 -13.61
C ARG A 111 -7.49 21.71 -14.20
N ARG A 112 -8.17 22.52 -13.39
CA ARG A 112 -9.35 23.32 -13.75
C ARG A 112 -9.03 24.80 -13.61
N LEU A 113 -8.64 25.45 -14.72
CA LEU A 113 -8.23 26.86 -14.75
C LEU A 113 -7.08 27.13 -13.74
N LYS A 114 -7.33 27.97 -12.72
CA LYS A 114 -6.37 28.34 -11.66
C LYS A 114 -6.38 27.39 -10.46
N ARG A 115 -7.23 26.35 -10.46
CA ARG A 115 -7.34 25.38 -9.36
C ARG A 115 -7.04 23.96 -9.86
N ILE A 116 -6.58 23.12 -8.95
CA ILE A 116 -6.15 21.76 -9.26
C ILE A 116 -6.89 20.81 -8.31
N ASP A 117 -7.63 19.86 -8.89
CA ASP A 117 -8.33 18.81 -8.15
C ASP A 117 -7.35 17.67 -7.83
N VAL A 118 -7.22 17.36 -6.55
CA VAL A 118 -6.36 16.32 -5.99
C VAL A 118 -7.15 15.20 -5.32
N SER A 119 -8.45 15.10 -5.63
CA SER A 119 -9.35 14.14 -4.99
C SER A 119 -8.89 12.69 -5.11
N GLU A 120 -8.31 12.29 -6.25
CA GLU A 120 -7.77 10.93 -6.44
C GLU A 120 -6.51 10.69 -5.61
N LEU A 121 -5.59 11.66 -5.49
CA LEU A 121 -4.41 11.49 -4.64
C LEU A 121 -4.79 11.18 -3.19
N ARG A 122 -5.85 11.81 -2.68
CA ARG A 122 -6.38 11.57 -1.33
C ARG A 122 -6.95 10.16 -1.15
N THR A 123 -7.40 9.48 -2.20
CA THR A 123 -7.87 8.08 -2.06
C THR A 123 -6.71 7.10 -1.96
N THR A 124 -5.48 7.57 -2.18
CA THR A 124 -4.27 6.77 -2.08
C THR A 124 -3.58 6.86 -0.71
N PHE A 125 -2.91 5.79 -0.27
CA PHE A 125 -2.19 5.76 1.00
C PHE A 125 -1.14 6.87 1.10
N TYR A 126 -0.26 6.97 0.11
CA TYR A 126 0.82 7.98 0.14
C TYR A 126 0.29 9.38 -0.12
N GLY A 127 -0.67 9.55 -1.04
CA GLY A 127 -1.24 10.86 -1.32
C GLY A 127 -1.98 11.45 -0.12
N ASP A 128 -2.80 10.66 0.58
CA ASP A 128 -3.45 11.09 1.83
C ASP A 128 -2.42 11.48 2.91
N ARG A 129 -1.39 10.64 3.11
CA ARG A 129 -0.33 10.93 4.09
C ARG A 129 0.42 12.23 3.80
N ILE A 130 0.77 12.47 2.53
CA ILE A 130 1.46 13.70 2.11
C ILE A 130 0.54 14.91 2.29
N LEU A 131 -0.71 14.82 1.83
CA LEU A 131 -1.68 15.92 1.98
C LEU A 131 -1.91 16.26 3.46
N LYS A 132 -1.98 15.26 4.34
CA LYS A 132 -2.06 15.48 5.79
C LYS A 132 -0.82 16.18 6.33
N SER A 133 0.39 15.78 5.89
CA SER A 133 1.65 16.43 6.33
C SER A 133 1.77 17.90 5.91
N LEU A 134 1.10 18.28 4.81
CA LEU A 134 1.04 19.66 4.32
C LEU A 134 -0.16 20.45 4.88
N ASN A 135 -0.95 19.87 5.80
CA ASN A 135 -2.22 20.44 6.30
C ASN A 135 -3.28 20.67 5.19
N LEU A 136 -3.21 19.92 4.10
CA LEU A 136 -4.12 19.97 2.95
C LEU A 136 -5.12 18.79 2.90
N GLY A 137 -5.05 17.83 3.83
CA GLY A 137 -5.81 16.56 3.77
C GLY A 137 -7.34 16.69 3.66
N ARG A 138 -7.94 17.80 4.09
CA ARG A 138 -9.39 18.05 3.98
C ARG A 138 -9.80 18.69 2.65
N ARG A 139 -8.85 19.20 1.86
CA ARG A 139 -9.13 19.94 0.63
C ARG A 139 -9.09 19.02 -0.58
N SER A 140 -10.09 19.13 -1.45
CA SER A 140 -10.08 18.49 -2.78
C SER A 140 -9.46 19.39 -3.85
N MET A 141 -9.47 20.71 -3.63
CA MET A 141 -9.01 21.70 -4.60
C MET A 141 -7.85 22.51 -4.03
N LEU A 142 -6.77 22.61 -4.80
CA LEU A 142 -5.56 23.36 -4.45
C LEU A 142 -5.35 24.55 -5.37
N LYS A 143 -4.71 25.60 -4.86
CA LYS A 143 -4.12 26.68 -5.66
C LYS A 143 -2.79 26.23 -6.25
N GLN A 144 -2.29 26.94 -7.26
CA GLN A 144 -1.00 26.64 -7.88
C GLN A 144 0.15 26.56 -6.87
N THR A 145 0.22 27.47 -5.89
CA THR A 145 1.30 27.47 -4.87
C THR A 145 1.26 26.22 -4.00
N GLU A 146 0.08 25.84 -3.52
CA GLU A 146 -0.16 24.64 -2.70
C GLU A 146 0.14 23.36 -3.49
N TYR A 147 -0.17 23.35 -4.79
CA TYR A 147 0.17 22.25 -5.67
C TYR A 147 1.69 22.11 -5.89
N GLN A 148 2.44 23.22 -5.98
CA GLN A 148 3.89 23.16 -6.09
C GLN A 148 4.54 22.57 -4.83
N GLU A 149 4.00 22.86 -3.64
CA GLU A 149 4.43 22.22 -2.38
C GLU A 149 4.17 20.71 -2.41
N LEU A 150 2.99 20.30 -2.88
CA LEU A 150 2.62 18.89 -3.06
C LEU A 150 3.57 18.17 -4.04
N VAL A 151 3.84 18.77 -5.20
CA VAL A 151 4.80 18.24 -6.19
C VAL A 151 6.20 18.12 -5.60
N GLY A 152 6.64 19.12 -4.82
CA GLY A 152 7.92 19.07 -4.11
C GLY A 152 8.00 17.91 -3.12
N ALA A 153 6.93 17.62 -2.39
CA ALA A 153 6.86 16.47 -1.49
C ALA A 153 6.88 15.12 -2.24
N LEU A 154 6.17 15.04 -3.37
CA LEU A 154 6.09 13.82 -4.19
C LEU A 154 7.42 13.50 -4.90
N ARG A 155 8.16 14.53 -5.35
CA ARG A 155 9.50 14.36 -5.89
C ARG A 155 10.48 13.72 -4.91
N ARG A 156 10.34 13.95 -3.60
CA ARG A 156 11.17 13.29 -2.57
C ARG A 156 10.95 11.77 -2.51
N LEU A 157 9.84 11.28 -3.05
CA LEU A 157 9.55 9.86 -3.20
C LEU A 157 9.92 9.33 -4.60
N ASN A 158 10.69 10.10 -5.39
CA ASN A 158 10.97 9.83 -6.80
C ASN A 158 9.68 9.59 -7.62
N PHE A 159 8.62 10.35 -7.30
CA PHE A 159 7.32 10.25 -7.93
C PHE A 159 6.99 11.50 -8.73
N GLU A 160 6.53 11.31 -9.96
CA GLU A 160 5.96 12.36 -10.81
C GLU A 160 4.45 12.13 -10.96
N VAL A 161 3.66 13.17 -10.71
CA VAL A 161 2.20 13.10 -10.78
C VAL A 161 1.75 13.21 -12.23
N PRO A 162 0.96 12.26 -12.75
CA PRO A 162 0.26 12.43 -14.02
C PRO A 162 -0.76 13.57 -13.90
N GLU A 163 -0.51 14.67 -14.60
CA GLU A 163 -1.41 15.83 -14.64
C GLU A 163 -2.30 15.77 -15.88
N ILE A 164 -3.62 15.75 -15.67
CA ILE A 164 -4.61 15.91 -16.74
C ILE A 164 -5.09 17.36 -16.72
N VAL A 165 -4.98 18.04 -17.85
CA VAL A 165 -5.56 19.36 -18.05
C VAL A 165 -6.95 19.18 -18.66
N GLU A 166 -8.01 19.59 -17.97
CA GLU A 166 -9.35 19.60 -18.56
C GLU A 166 -9.45 20.75 -19.58
N PRO A 167 -9.98 20.49 -20.79
CA PRO A 167 -10.18 21.53 -21.78
C PRO A 167 -11.17 22.57 -21.25
N THR A 168 -10.85 23.84 -21.50
CA THR A 168 -11.72 24.95 -21.13
C THR A 168 -13.01 24.94 -21.97
N ARG A 169 -14.07 25.61 -21.49
CA ARG A 169 -15.34 25.75 -22.25
C ARG A 169 -15.12 26.27 -23.68
N THR A 170 -14.13 27.13 -23.87
CA THR A 170 -13.77 27.66 -25.20
C THR A 170 -13.13 26.58 -26.07
N GLU A 171 -12.25 25.74 -25.53
CA GLU A 171 -11.62 24.63 -26.28
C GLU A 171 -12.60 23.50 -26.58
N GLN A 172 -13.57 23.25 -25.70
CA GLN A 172 -14.67 22.30 -25.96
C GLN A 172 -15.56 22.79 -27.11
N PHE A 173 -15.83 24.10 -27.18
CA PHE A 173 -16.63 24.71 -28.24
C PHE A 173 -15.98 24.55 -29.62
N PHE A 174 -14.67 24.76 -29.74
CA PHE A 174 -13.95 24.61 -31.01
C PHE A 174 -13.67 23.14 -31.40
N ALA A 175 -13.73 22.19 -30.47
CA ALA A 175 -13.61 20.77 -30.77
C ALA A 175 -14.88 20.21 -31.44
N GLU A 176 -16.06 20.75 -31.10
CA GLU A 176 -17.34 20.37 -31.72
C GLU A 176 -17.52 21.00 -33.11
N GLU A 177 -17.02 22.22 -33.35
CA GLU A 177 -17.05 22.87 -34.67
C GLU A 177 -16.14 22.20 -35.71
N GLY A 178 -15.06 21.53 -35.28
CA GLY A 178 -14.11 20.84 -36.15
C GLY A 178 -14.62 19.52 -36.76
N GLN A 179 -15.76 18.99 -36.31
CA GLN A 179 -16.36 17.76 -36.84
C GLN A 179 -17.53 18.00 -37.81
N ALA A 180 -18.00 19.24 -37.95
CA ALA A 180 -19.14 19.57 -38.81
C ALA A 180 -18.74 20.02 -40.24
N GLY A 181 -17.45 20.03 -40.59
CA GLY A 181 -16.94 20.58 -41.86
C GLY A 181 -16.35 19.58 -42.86
N GLY A 182 -16.48 18.27 -42.62
CA GLY A 182 -15.79 17.23 -43.39
C GLY A 182 -16.71 16.19 -44.00
N ASP A 183 -17.68 16.61 -44.82
CA ASP A 183 -18.37 15.74 -45.78
C ASP A 183 -18.92 16.61 -46.93
N HIS A 184 -18.02 17.06 -47.79
CA HIS A 184 -18.35 17.45 -49.17
C HIS A 184 -17.10 17.33 -50.04
N GLU A 185 -16.88 16.13 -50.56
CA GLU A 185 -16.38 15.92 -51.93
C GLU A 185 -16.86 14.56 -52.45
#